data_AF-A0A8B8BCM6-F1
#
_entry.id   AF-A0A8B8BCM6-F1
#
_cell.length_a   1.000
_cell.length_b   1.000
_cell.length_c   1.000
_cell.angle_alpha   90.00
_cell.angle_beta   90.00
_cell.angle_gamma   90.00
#
_symmetry.space_group_name_H-M   'P 1'
#
loop_
_entity.id
_entity.type
_entity.pdbx_description
1 polymer ?
#
loop_
_entity_poly.entity_id
_entity_poly.type
_entity_poly.pdbx_seq_one_letter_code
_entity_poly.pdbx_strand_id
1 'polypeptide(L)'
;MAAAAPILARSAAMDLAPVPGQGDEYVDLSQTYVQLVCKFTKDNGVHLTGGNSSSTPVNNIIHSLFSEIDLSLNGKVITPGTDTYPYKAYLEKLLSYEHDTLNTQMKACTLWQRDTPAYMDDVELADARFTPENFDVIDKPGTSSGAKVAKITKPLDDPEYPQGSRNEGLRKRHGWVAGSHKIVLLDRLHLDLFQQEKFIPNGVDIRLRFNRTKSSFYMITAANSSGKVQILSMLMWVRKVRPTPTVLNAINQRLNTETAKYPLRRVEVKTFTIGAGTQSKIEDHLYQGQMPKRIVVGLVANDGFNGIPNRNPFNFQNAGVKKLEISINGETMTTRPNEPDFADNLYLRSYLSLYQGLGKLVDDWAPDVTLGEYKNGYTLWCIHFTKDQ
;
A
#
# COMPACT_ATOMS: atom_id res chain seq x y z
N MET A 1 11.78 17.21 -21.36
CA MET A 1 11.12 18.28 -20.57
C MET A 1 9.90 17.65 -19.92
N ALA A 2 9.64 17.90 -18.63
CA ALA A 2 8.48 17.32 -17.95
C ALA A 2 7.26 18.24 -18.16
N ALA A 3 6.15 17.69 -18.64
CA ALA A 3 4.91 18.44 -18.84
C ALA A 3 3.92 18.09 -17.73
N ALA A 4 3.21 19.10 -17.19
CA ALA A 4 2.18 18.94 -16.17
C ALA A 4 0.79 19.08 -16.79
N ALA A 5 -0.06 18.06 -16.66
CA ALA A 5 -1.46 18.11 -17.09
C ALA A 5 -2.39 18.35 -15.87
N PRO A 6 -3.27 19.38 -15.87
CA PRO A 6 -4.18 19.68 -14.76
C PRO A 6 -5.41 18.75 -14.74
N ILE A 7 -5.94 18.48 -13.53
CA ILE A 7 -7.21 17.74 -13.31
C ILE A 7 -8.36 18.67 -12.96
N LEU A 8 -9.53 18.43 -13.57
CA LEU A 8 -10.80 19.05 -13.21
C LEU A 8 -11.47 18.28 -12.07
N ALA A 9 -11.22 18.69 -10.82
CA ALA A 9 -11.58 17.93 -9.61
C ALA A 9 -13.07 17.99 -9.17
N ARG A 10 -14.04 18.28 -10.06
CA ARG A 10 -15.43 18.60 -9.67
C ARG A 10 -16.43 17.42 -9.67
N SER A 11 -16.02 16.19 -9.98
CA SER A 11 -16.91 15.02 -10.08
C SER A 11 -16.40 13.76 -9.35
N ALA A 12 -17.26 12.76 -9.19
CA ALA A 12 -16.96 11.45 -8.58
C ALA A 12 -15.88 10.67 -9.36
N ALA A 13 -15.85 10.85 -10.68
CA ALA A 13 -14.72 10.51 -11.54
C ALA A 13 -13.91 11.77 -11.82
N MET A 14 -12.58 11.67 -11.74
CA MET A 14 -11.66 12.73 -12.17
C MET A 14 -11.01 12.30 -13.48
N ASP A 15 -11.22 13.10 -14.53
CA ASP A 15 -10.53 12.90 -15.80
C ASP A 15 -9.27 13.78 -15.85
N LEU A 16 -8.14 13.16 -16.19
CA LEU A 16 -6.96 13.92 -16.62
C LEU A 16 -7.22 14.45 -18.03
N ALA A 17 -6.83 15.71 -18.26
CA ALA A 17 -6.72 16.21 -19.62
C ALA A 17 -5.81 15.26 -20.44
N PRO A 18 -6.17 14.91 -21.68
CA PRO A 18 -5.34 14.04 -22.50
C PRO A 18 -3.93 14.59 -22.59
N VAL A 19 -2.92 13.73 -22.50
CA VAL A 19 -1.55 14.14 -22.86
C VAL A 19 -1.54 14.25 -24.39
N PRO A 20 -1.49 15.46 -24.98
CA PRO A 20 -1.67 15.60 -26.42
C PRO A 20 -0.46 15.00 -27.14
N GLY A 21 -0.75 14.10 -28.10
CA GLY A 21 0.26 13.51 -28.98
C GLY A 21 0.62 14.45 -30.15
N GLN A 22 0.97 15.71 -29.89
CA GLN A 22 1.43 16.63 -30.94
C GLN A 22 2.94 16.93 -30.82
N GLY A 23 3.65 16.89 -31.96
CA GLY A 23 5.07 17.21 -32.10
C GLY A 23 5.99 16.01 -32.42
N ASP A 24 7.30 16.19 -32.38
CA ASP A 24 8.27 15.10 -32.66
C ASP A 24 8.72 14.37 -31.38
N GLU A 25 7.88 14.37 -30.35
CA GLU A 25 8.21 13.90 -29.00
C GLU A 25 7.45 12.63 -28.65
N TYR A 26 8.16 11.67 -28.08
CA TYR A 26 7.64 10.42 -27.56
C TYR A 26 7.41 10.55 -26.06
N VAL A 27 6.45 9.79 -25.54
CA VAL A 27 6.08 9.80 -24.12
C VAL A 27 6.69 8.60 -23.41
N ASP A 28 7.46 8.86 -22.35
CA ASP A 28 8.00 7.85 -21.45
C ASP A 28 7.11 7.70 -20.21
N LEU A 29 6.27 6.66 -20.22
CA LEU A 29 5.36 6.34 -19.12
C LEU A 29 6.09 5.73 -17.91
N SER A 30 7.28 5.14 -18.11
CA SER A 30 8.04 4.52 -17.02
C SER A 30 8.55 5.53 -16.00
N GLN A 31 8.70 6.80 -16.39
CA GLN A 31 9.09 7.90 -15.51
C GLN A 31 7.94 8.88 -15.24
N THR A 32 6.70 8.40 -15.31
CA THR A 32 5.52 9.22 -15.02
C THR A 32 5.07 9.04 -13.57
N TYR A 33 4.77 10.17 -12.92
CA TYR A 33 4.24 10.21 -11.55
C TYR A 33 3.12 11.24 -11.41
N VAL A 34 2.26 11.02 -10.43
CA VAL A 34 1.20 11.95 -10.04
C VAL A 34 1.66 12.75 -8.83
N GLN A 35 1.39 14.05 -8.87
CA GLN A 35 1.53 14.97 -7.75
C GLN A 35 0.16 15.37 -7.25
N LEU A 36 -0.11 15.13 -5.98
CA LEU A 36 -1.30 15.57 -5.26
C LEU A 36 -0.94 16.69 -4.30
N VAL A 37 -1.61 17.83 -4.42
CA VAL A 37 -1.69 18.82 -3.36
C VAL A 37 -3.02 18.60 -2.65
N CYS A 38 -2.99 18.18 -1.39
CA CYS A 38 -4.19 17.83 -0.64
C CYS A 38 -4.14 18.34 0.81
N LYS A 39 -5.29 18.29 1.48
CA LYS A 39 -5.39 18.49 2.93
C LYS A 39 -6.39 17.48 3.51
N PHE A 40 -6.20 17.13 4.77
CA PHE A 40 -7.01 16.14 5.48
C PHE A 40 -7.85 16.87 6.50
N THR A 41 -9.16 16.70 6.49
CA THR A 41 -10.09 17.39 7.40
C THR A 41 -11.12 16.42 7.92
N LYS A 42 -11.81 16.79 8.99
CA LYS A 42 -13.10 16.17 9.33
C LYS A 42 -14.12 16.40 8.21
N ASP A 43 -15.25 15.71 8.27
CA ASP A 43 -16.30 15.85 7.24
C ASP A 43 -16.88 17.27 7.20
N ASN A 44 -16.97 17.92 8.36
CA ASN A 44 -17.38 19.33 8.50
C ASN A 44 -16.28 20.34 8.11
N GLY A 45 -15.11 19.88 7.65
CA GLY A 45 -13.99 20.73 7.23
C GLY A 45 -13.08 21.23 8.36
N VAL A 46 -13.39 20.89 9.62
CA VAL A 46 -12.56 21.25 10.79
C VAL A 46 -11.26 20.43 10.81
N HIS A 47 -10.25 20.96 11.50
CA HIS A 47 -8.97 20.31 11.74
C HIS A 47 -9.13 18.94 12.41
N LEU A 48 -8.21 18.03 12.09
CA LEU A 48 -8.07 16.73 12.72
C LEU A 48 -7.35 16.88 14.09
N THR A 49 -7.83 17.80 14.93
CA THR A 49 -7.34 18.07 16.30
C THR A 49 -8.50 18.05 17.31
N GLY A 50 -8.17 17.94 18.61
CA GLY A 50 -9.14 17.88 19.71
C GLY A 50 -9.74 16.49 19.98
N GLY A 51 -10.78 16.39 20.81
CA GLY A 51 -11.30 15.12 21.35
C GLY A 51 -11.77 14.07 20.33
N ASN A 52 -12.11 14.48 19.09
CA ASN A 52 -12.45 13.58 17.98
C ASN A 52 -11.43 13.71 16.83
N SER A 53 -10.14 13.86 17.15
CA SER A 53 -9.07 13.97 16.16
C SER A 53 -8.63 12.63 15.60
N SER A 54 -9.02 11.50 16.20
CA SER A 54 -8.61 10.17 15.76
C SER A 54 -9.22 9.82 14.40
N SER A 55 -8.57 10.34 13.37
CA SER A 55 -8.85 10.11 11.97
C SER A 55 -7.56 10.33 11.22
N THR A 56 -7.09 9.28 10.57
CA THR A 56 -5.76 9.23 9.98
C THR A 56 -5.83 8.46 8.68
N PRO A 57 -5.15 8.90 7.62
CA PRO A 57 -5.12 8.12 6.39
C PRO A 57 -4.43 6.76 6.60
N VAL A 58 -4.90 5.76 5.86
CA VAL A 58 -4.25 4.45 5.74
C VAL A 58 -2.82 4.61 5.21
N ASN A 59 -1.95 3.64 5.48
CA ASN A 59 -0.71 3.52 4.70
C ASN A 59 -1.08 3.35 3.21
N ASN A 60 -0.27 3.87 2.28
CA ASN A 60 -0.58 3.93 0.83
C ASN A 60 -1.63 4.99 0.40
N ILE A 61 -1.51 6.20 0.98
CA ILE A 61 -2.47 7.31 0.86
C ILE A 61 -2.94 7.54 -0.58
N ILE A 62 -2.03 7.87 -1.51
CA ILE A 62 -2.37 8.28 -2.89
C ILE A 62 -3.24 7.23 -3.59
N HIS A 63 -2.83 5.97 -3.49
CA HIS A 63 -3.49 4.88 -4.23
C HIS A 63 -4.80 4.45 -3.57
N SER A 64 -4.97 4.67 -2.27
CA SER A 64 -6.23 4.40 -1.57
C SER A 64 -7.31 5.44 -1.85
N LEU A 65 -6.96 6.62 -2.38
CA LEU A 65 -7.93 7.64 -2.79
C LEU A 65 -8.78 7.23 -3.99
N PHE A 66 -8.32 6.24 -4.77
CA PHE A 66 -8.95 5.80 -5.99
C PHE A 66 -9.21 4.30 -5.96
N SER A 67 -10.46 3.89 -6.13
CA SER A 67 -10.82 2.46 -6.16
C SER A 67 -10.40 1.84 -7.48
N GLU A 68 -10.34 2.65 -8.53
CA GLU A 68 -10.17 2.25 -9.91
C GLU A 68 -9.46 3.37 -10.69
N ILE A 69 -8.55 2.98 -11.60
CA ILE A 69 -7.94 3.88 -12.56
C ILE A 69 -7.99 3.24 -13.94
N ASP A 70 -8.75 3.83 -14.86
CA ASP A 70 -8.79 3.39 -16.25
C ASP A 70 -7.73 4.08 -17.07
N LEU A 71 -7.09 3.31 -17.93
CA LEU A 71 -6.15 3.81 -18.93
C LEU A 71 -6.66 3.48 -20.32
N SER A 72 -6.80 4.51 -21.15
CA SER A 72 -7.11 4.36 -22.58
C SER A 72 -6.09 5.08 -23.45
N LEU A 73 -5.81 4.47 -24.60
CA LEU A 73 -4.98 5.04 -25.67
C LEU A 73 -5.86 5.20 -26.90
N ASN A 74 -5.96 6.42 -27.46
CA ASN A 74 -6.83 6.74 -28.61
C ASN A 74 -8.28 6.22 -28.43
N GLY A 75 -8.82 6.33 -27.21
CA GLY A 75 -10.17 5.87 -26.86
C GLY A 75 -10.31 4.36 -26.62
N LYS A 76 -9.28 3.54 -26.87
CA LYS A 76 -9.29 2.10 -26.57
C LYS A 76 -8.78 1.86 -25.15
N VAL A 77 -9.58 1.22 -24.32
CA VAL A 77 -9.19 0.82 -22.95
C VAL A 77 -8.06 -0.23 -23.03
N ILE A 78 -6.96 0.07 -22.34
CA ILE A 78 -5.78 -0.79 -22.24
C ILE A 78 -5.74 -1.50 -20.89
N THR A 79 -5.93 -0.74 -19.81
CA THR A 79 -6.10 -1.26 -18.46
C THR A 79 -7.54 -0.97 -18.08
N PRO A 80 -8.43 -2.00 -18.09
CA PRO A 80 -9.74 -1.83 -17.51
C PRO A 80 -9.54 -1.61 -16.02
N GLY A 81 -10.30 -0.68 -15.47
CA GLY A 81 -10.31 -0.47 -14.06
C GLY A 81 -10.89 -1.67 -13.30
N THR A 82 -10.25 -2.02 -12.17
CA THR A 82 -10.79 -2.93 -11.16
C THR A 82 -10.93 -2.15 -9.85
N ASP A 83 -11.90 -2.51 -9.03
CA ASP A 83 -12.15 -1.92 -7.70
C ASP A 83 -11.09 -2.28 -6.64
N THR A 84 -10.08 -3.05 -7.05
CA THR A 84 -8.98 -3.56 -6.23
C THR A 84 -7.66 -2.83 -6.46
N TYR A 85 -7.66 -1.69 -7.16
CA TYR A 85 -6.46 -0.90 -7.41
C TYR A 85 -5.63 -0.57 -6.14
N PRO A 86 -6.23 -0.18 -5.00
CA PRO A 86 -5.47 0.08 -3.78
C PRO A 86 -4.64 -1.11 -3.29
N TYR A 87 -5.18 -2.33 -3.42
CA TYR A 87 -4.49 -3.57 -3.05
C TYR A 87 -3.34 -3.87 -3.99
N LYS A 88 -3.54 -3.72 -5.30
CA LYS A 88 -2.47 -3.88 -6.29
C LYS A 88 -1.30 -2.96 -5.96
N ALA A 89 -1.57 -1.67 -5.78
CA ALA A 89 -0.54 -0.68 -5.48
C ALA A 89 0.15 -0.96 -4.13
N TYR A 90 -0.61 -1.33 -3.10
CA TYR A 90 -0.05 -1.64 -1.78
C TYR A 90 0.90 -2.83 -1.84
N LEU A 91 0.47 -3.94 -2.46
CA LEU A 91 1.26 -5.16 -2.57
C LEU A 91 2.49 -4.98 -3.45
N GLU A 92 2.35 -4.29 -4.59
CA GLU A 92 3.51 -3.96 -5.43
C GLU A 92 4.53 -3.13 -4.66
N LYS A 93 4.09 -2.13 -3.88
CA LYS A 93 5.01 -1.30 -3.08
C LYS A 93 5.66 -2.09 -1.94
N LEU A 94 4.87 -2.85 -1.18
CA LEU A 94 5.36 -3.64 -0.04
C LEU A 94 6.36 -4.72 -0.48
N LEU A 95 6.14 -5.33 -1.65
CA LEU A 95 6.90 -6.51 -2.10
C LEU A 95 7.95 -6.20 -3.17
N SER A 96 8.09 -4.96 -3.64
CA SER A 96 9.06 -4.61 -4.71
C SER A 96 10.12 -3.61 -4.29
N TYR A 97 9.95 -2.91 -3.16
CA TYR A 97 10.94 -1.96 -2.65
C TYR A 97 11.61 -2.50 -1.38
N GLU A 98 12.90 -2.19 -1.24
CA GLU A 98 13.70 -2.51 -0.06
C GLU A 98 13.41 -1.55 1.10
N HIS A 99 13.81 -1.97 2.30
CA HIS A 99 13.68 -1.20 3.54
C HIS A 99 14.15 0.26 3.40
N ASP A 100 15.33 0.49 2.81
CA ASP A 100 15.89 1.84 2.71
C ASP A 100 15.11 2.73 1.74
N THR A 101 14.64 2.18 0.62
CA THR A 101 13.79 2.92 -0.32
C THR A 101 12.46 3.30 0.32
N LEU A 102 11.88 2.38 1.10
CA LEU A 102 10.66 2.62 1.86
C LEU A 102 10.85 3.69 2.94
N ASN A 103 11.98 3.68 3.64
CA ASN A 103 12.26 4.61 4.74
C ASN A 103 12.81 5.98 4.32
N THR A 104 13.29 6.12 3.08
CA THR A 104 13.78 7.40 2.53
C THR A 104 12.79 7.99 1.53
N GLN A 105 12.84 7.55 0.28
CA GLN A 105 12.05 8.09 -0.83
C GLN A 105 10.55 7.96 -0.59
N MET A 106 10.05 6.76 -0.26
CA MET A 106 8.60 6.55 -0.13
C MET A 106 8.03 7.27 1.10
N LYS A 107 8.80 7.34 2.18
CA LYS A 107 8.44 8.10 3.38
C LYS A 107 8.30 9.59 3.08
N ALA A 108 9.25 10.16 2.33
CA ALA A 108 9.22 11.58 1.94
C ALA A 108 8.12 11.89 0.92
N CYS A 109 7.95 11.05 -0.10
CA CYS A 109 7.05 11.33 -1.22
C CYS A 109 5.59 10.94 -0.95
N THR A 110 5.34 9.90 -0.14
CA THR A 110 4.00 9.28 0.00
C THR A 110 3.51 9.18 1.43
N LEU A 111 4.32 9.59 2.41
CA LEU A 111 4.11 9.32 3.84
C LEU A 111 3.98 7.81 4.14
N TRP A 112 4.77 6.99 3.44
CA TRP A 112 4.83 5.56 3.71
C TRP A 112 5.33 5.31 5.14
N GLN A 113 4.45 4.78 5.97
CA GLN A 113 4.72 4.40 7.35
C GLN A 113 3.97 3.09 7.58
N ARG A 114 4.70 2.00 7.78
CA ARG A 114 4.08 0.70 8.07
C ARG A 114 3.33 0.78 9.41
N ASP A 115 2.13 0.21 9.46
CA ASP A 115 1.33 0.14 10.68
C ASP A 115 1.96 -0.87 11.64
N THR A 116 1.78 -0.65 12.95
CA THR A 116 2.40 -1.54 13.94
C THR A 116 1.78 -2.93 13.89
N PRO A 117 2.57 -4.00 13.72
CA PRO A 117 2.05 -5.37 13.75
C PRO A 117 1.30 -5.66 15.05
N ALA A 118 0.29 -6.50 14.98
CA ALA A 118 -0.68 -6.84 16.02
C ALA A 118 -1.62 -5.69 16.42
N TYR A 119 -1.30 -4.45 16.05
CA TYR A 119 -2.03 -3.24 16.43
C TYR A 119 -2.47 -2.44 15.20
N MET A 120 -2.57 -3.03 14.01
CA MET A 120 -2.93 -2.30 12.78
C MET A 120 -4.33 -1.68 12.82
N ASP A 121 -5.22 -2.23 13.65
CA ASP A 121 -6.59 -1.74 13.93
C ASP A 121 -6.68 -0.86 15.20
N ASP A 122 -5.55 -0.56 15.87
CA ASP A 122 -5.53 0.43 16.95
C ASP A 122 -5.67 1.83 16.31
N VAL A 123 -6.85 2.45 16.47
CA VAL A 123 -7.25 3.69 15.80
C VAL A 123 -7.18 4.94 16.66
N GLU A 124 -6.98 4.77 17.96
CA GLU A 124 -6.92 5.85 18.95
C GLU A 124 -5.55 6.54 18.96
N LEU A 125 -5.52 7.75 19.50
CA LEU A 125 -4.32 8.60 19.51
C LEU A 125 -3.90 9.04 20.92
N ALA A 126 -4.33 8.34 21.97
CA ALA A 126 -3.96 8.68 23.34
C ALA A 126 -2.43 8.62 23.53
N ASP A 127 -1.90 9.56 24.30
CA ASP A 127 -0.46 9.64 24.60
C ASP A 127 0.01 8.46 25.43
N ALA A 128 1.30 8.16 25.33
CA ALA A 128 1.95 7.15 26.15
C ALA A 128 1.85 7.53 27.63
N ARG A 129 1.62 6.53 28.49
CA ARG A 129 1.44 6.73 29.93
C ARG A 129 2.36 5.77 30.68
N PHE A 130 2.92 6.26 31.79
CA PHE A 130 3.61 5.39 32.73
C PHE A 130 2.60 4.47 33.41
N THR A 131 2.96 3.20 33.56
CA THR A 131 2.22 2.27 34.41
C THR A 131 2.35 2.74 35.86
N PRO A 132 1.22 2.94 36.60
CA PRO A 132 1.30 3.30 38.01
C PRO A 132 2.02 2.22 38.81
N GLU A 133 3.10 2.60 39.50
CA GLU A 133 3.86 1.71 40.39
C GLU A 133 3.76 2.23 41.83
N ASN A 134 3.56 1.30 42.78
CA ASN A 134 3.55 1.63 44.20
C ASN A 134 4.99 1.57 44.74
N PHE A 135 5.40 2.63 45.43
CA PHE A 135 6.72 2.72 46.05
C PHE A 135 6.61 2.68 47.57
N ASP A 136 7.51 1.94 48.21
CA ASP A 136 7.64 1.97 49.67
C ASP A 136 8.06 3.36 50.14
N VAL A 137 7.35 3.90 51.12
CA VAL A 137 7.70 5.19 51.73
C VAL A 137 8.48 4.94 53.01
N ILE A 138 9.77 5.28 53.01
CA ILE A 138 10.68 5.09 54.14
C ILE A 138 11.03 6.43 54.79
N ASP A 139 11.54 6.38 56.03
CA ASP A 139 12.17 7.55 56.63
C ASP A 139 13.44 7.93 55.86
N LYS A 140 13.59 9.23 55.60
CA LYS A 140 14.75 9.76 54.90
C LYS A 140 16.01 9.56 55.76
N PRO A 141 17.01 8.80 55.27
CA PRO A 141 18.23 8.56 56.02
C PRO A 141 18.95 9.88 56.32
N GLY A 142 19.42 10.05 57.55
CA GLY A 142 20.21 11.22 57.95
C GLY A 142 19.41 12.49 58.29
N THR A 143 18.10 12.41 58.46
CA THR A 143 17.26 13.54 58.91
C THR A 143 16.45 13.21 60.17
N SER A 144 16.49 14.10 61.16
CA SER A 144 15.76 13.99 62.43
C SER A 144 14.33 14.56 62.39
N SER A 145 13.88 15.06 61.23
CA SER A 145 12.57 15.75 61.08
C SER A 145 11.39 14.85 60.70
N GLY A 146 11.53 13.52 60.72
CA GLY A 146 10.47 12.59 60.27
C GLY A 146 10.14 12.69 58.77
N ALA A 147 11.04 13.29 57.97
CA ALA A 147 10.87 13.43 56.53
C ALA A 147 10.81 12.04 55.88
N LYS A 148 9.81 11.82 55.04
CA LYS A 148 9.61 10.57 54.29
C LYS A 148 10.11 10.68 52.86
N VAL A 149 10.63 9.60 52.30
CA VAL A 149 11.05 9.48 50.89
C VAL A 149 10.55 8.17 50.29
N ALA A 150 10.23 8.18 49.00
CA ALA A 150 9.92 6.97 48.25
C ALA A 150 11.21 6.19 47.96
N LYS A 151 11.22 4.90 48.26
CA LYS A 151 12.33 3.98 47.99
C LYS A 151 12.21 3.46 46.56
N ILE A 152 12.94 4.09 45.64
CA ILE A 152 13.00 3.69 44.23
C ILE A 152 14.22 2.78 44.05
N THR A 153 14.01 1.48 43.86
CA THR A 153 15.09 0.48 43.72
C THR A 153 15.44 0.15 42.27
N LYS A 154 14.59 0.55 41.32
CA LYS A 154 14.83 0.47 39.88
C LYS A 154 14.27 1.71 39.19
N PRO A 155 14.76 2.08 37.99
CA PRO A 155 14.08 3.08 37.16
C PRO A 155 12.63 2.67 36.89
N LEU A 156 11.75 3.67 36.73
CA LEU A 156 10.41 3.44 36.17
C LEU A 156 10.55 2.87 34.77
N ASP A 157 9.65 1.94 34.43
CA ASP A 157 9.58 1.40 33.07
C ASP A 157 9.16 2.51 32.09
N ASP A 158 9.55 2.38 30.81
CA ASP A 158 9.22 3.37 29.78
C ASP A 158 7.69 3.54 29.62
N PRO A 159 7.21 4.74 29.27
CA PRO A 159 5.77 4.95 29.09
C PRO A 159 5.28 4.17 27.87
N GLU A 160 4.18 3.45 28.02
CA GLU A 160 3.58 2.65 26.95
C GLU A 160 2.32 3.31 26.41
N TYR A 161 2.02 3.07 25.13
CA TYR A 161 0.74 3.49 24.57
C TYR A 161 -0.40 2.62 25.14
N PRO A 162 -1.51 3.23 25.59
CA PRO A 162 -2.66 2.47 26.07
C PRO A 162 -3.28 1.64 24.95
N GLN A 163 -4.07 0.64 25.33
CA GLN A 163 -4.84 -0.19 24.38
C GLN A 163 -5.64 0.69 23.41
N GLY A 164 -5.61 0.33 22.12
CA GLY A 164 -6.26 1.08 21.05
C GLY A 164 -5.38 2.18 20.46
N SER A 165 -4.24 2.54 21.08
CA SER A 165 -3.34 3.60 20.63
C SER A 165 -1.93 3.14 20.24
N ARG A 166 -1.69 1.82 20.08
CA ARG A 166 -0.36 1.24 19.88
C ARG A 166 0.11 1.23 18.42
N ASN A 167 -0.72 1.69 17.48
CA ASN A 167 -0.33 1.82 16.07
C ASN A 167 0.56 3.06 15.83
N GLU A 168 1.85 2.91 16.04
CA GLU A 168 2.84 3.96 15.82
C GLU A 168 2.89 4.46 14.37
N GLY A 169 2.72 3.58 13.38
CA GLY A 169 2.68 3.96 11.97
C GLY A 169 1.56 4.96 11.69
N LEU A 170 0.37 4.65 12.19
CA LEU A 170 -0.79 5.55 12.17
C LEU A 170 -0.49 6.85 12.92
N ARG A 171 0.07 6.81 14.13
CA ARG A 171 0.43 8.03 14.88
C ARG A 171 1.39 8.93 14.10
N LYS A 172 2.42 8.35 13.47
CA LYS A 172 3.39 9.08 12.64
C LYS A 172 2.68 9.76 11.47
N ARG A 173 1.80 9.05 10.75
CA ARG A 173 0.98 9.66 9.67
C ARG A 173 0.04 10.74 10.21
N HIS A 174 -0.55 10.54 11.38
CA HIS A 174 -1.45 11.52 12.00
C HIS A 174 -0.74 12.83 12.32
N GLY A 175 0.48 12.76 12.84
CA GLY A 175 1.31 13.95 13.13
C GLY A 175 1.51 14.85 11.90
N TRP A 176 1.58 14.26 10.70
CA TRP A 176 1.66 15.00 9.43
C TRP A 176 0.34 15.62 8.98
N VAL A 177 -0.82 15.16 9.46
CA VAL A 177 -2.12 15.58 8.89
C VAL A 177 -3.04 16.29 9.89
N ALA A 178 -2.77 16.20 11.19
CA ALA A 178 -3.63 16.70 12.28
C ALA A 178 -4.10 18.15 12.07
N GLY A 179 -3.18 19.04 11.69
CA GLY A 179 -3.47 20.46 11.47
C GLY A 179 -4.21 20.80 10.17
N SER A 180 -4.53 19.82 9.32
CA SER A 180 -5.16 20.04 7.99
C SER A 180 -4.41 21.03 7.10
N HIS A 181 -3.08 21.13 7.26
CA HIS A 181 -2.26 21.92 6.36
C HIS A 181 -2.19 21.25 4.98
N LYS A 182 -1.80 22.03 3.97
CA LYS A 182 -1.60 21.48 2.63
C LYS A 182 -0.36 20.62 2.63
N ILE A 183 -0.48 19.41 2.12
CA ILE A 183 0.65 18.52 1.88
C ILE A 183 0.75 18.21 0.39
N VAL A 184 1.97 17.94 -0.06
CA VAL A 184 2.25 17.47 -1.41
C VAL A 184 2.66 16.01 -1.31
N LEU A 185 1.96 15.15 -2.05
CA LEU A 185 2.29 13.73 -2.17
C LEU A 185 2.60 13.40 -3.64
N LEU A 186 3.58 12.53 -3.86
CA LEU A 186 4.12 12.18 -5.17
C LEU A 186 4.28 10.66 -5.28
N ASP A 187 3.72 10.04 -6.31
CA ASP A 187 3.96 8.62 -6.58
C ASP A 187 3.72 8.21 -8.04
N ARG A 188 4.31 7.09 -8.44
CA ARG A 188 4.07 6.45 -9.73
C ARG A 188 2.74 5.70 -9.72
N LEU A 189 2.04 5.69 -10.85
CA LEU A 189 0.84 4.88 -10.98
C LEU A 189 1.19 3.41 -11.20
N HIS A 190 0.58 2.54 -10.39
CA HIS A 190 0.67 1.09 -10.50
C HIS A 190 -0.24 0.53 -11.62
N LEU A 191 0.04 0.92 -12.86
CA LEU A 191 -0.63 0.46 -14.07
C LEU A 191 0.35 -0.30 -14.97
N ASP A 192 -0.08 -1.37 -15.62
CA ASP A 192 0.84 -2.27 -16.34
C ASP A 192 1.61 -1.56 -17.46
N LEU A 193 0.98 -0.61 -18.17
CA LEU A 193 1.63 0.18 -19.22
C LEU A 193 2.65 1.20 -18.66
N PHE A 194 2.55 1.55 -17.39
CA PHE A 194 3.49 2.46 -16.72
C PHE A 194 4.73 1.71 -16.20
N GLN A 195 4.74 0.38 -16.27
CA GLN A 195 5.85 -0.47 -15.86
C GLN A 195 6.72 -0.93 -17.03
N GLN A 196 6.30 -0.71 -18.29
CA GLN A 196 7.10 -1.02 -19.47
C GLN A 196 7.97 0.18 -19.90
N GLU A 197 9.14 -0.10 -20.47
CA GLU A 197 10.18 0.91 -20.74
C GLU A 197 10.15 1.52 -22.15
N LYS A 198 9.34 0.97 -23.06
CA LYS A 198 9.21 1.51 -24.42
C LYS A 198 8.41 2.80 -24.40
N PHE A 199 8.88 3.78 -25.17
CA PHE A 199 8.19 5.05 -25.31
C PHE A 199 6.93 4.90 -26.18
N ILE A 200 5.90 5.64 -25.82
CA ILE A 200 4.68 5.76 -26.61
C ILE A 200 4.96 6.76 -27.75
N PRO A 201 4.69 6.40 -29.02
CA PRO A 201 4.90 7.29 -30.15
C PRO A 201 4.02 8.52 -30.07
N ASN A 202 4.45 9.54 -30.81
CA ASN A 202 3.62 10.71 -31.01
C ASN A 202 2.29 10.35 -31.70
N GLY A 203 1.27 11.18 -31.52
CA GLY A 203 -0.08 10.96 -32.08
C GLY A 203 -0.93 9.95 -31.32
N VAL A 204 -0.46 9.48 -30.16
CA VAL A 204 -1.24 8.63 -29.25
C VAL A 204 -1.74 9.46 -28.07
N ASP A 205 -3.04 9.69 -28.04
CA ASP A 205 -3.70 10.36 -26.93
C ASP A 205 -3.84 9.39 -25.75
N ILE A 206 -3.28 9.79 -24.61
CA ILE A 206 -3.33 9.02 -23.37
C ILE A 206 -4.38 9.66 -22.46
N ARG A 207 -5.39 8.88 -22.05
CA ARG A 207 -6.44 9.33 -21.13
C ARG A 207 -6.48 8.42 -19.91
N LEU A 208 -6.52 9.04 -18.74
CA LEU A 208 -6.69 8.41 -17.45
C LEU A 208 -7.96 8.92 -16.78
N ARG A 209 -8.77 7.99 -16.27
CA ARG A 209 -9.96 8.27 -15.46
C ARG A 209 -9.74 7.68 -14.08
N PHE A 210 -9.88 8.49 -13.04
CA PHE A 210 -9.72 8.07 -11.65
C PHE A 210 -11.09 8.05 -10.98
N ASN A 211 -11.51 6.90 -10.47
CA ASN A 211 -12.75 6.80 -9.69
C ASN A 211 -12.41 6.86 -8.21
N ARG A 212 -13.03 7.79 -7.48
CA ARG A 212 -12.71 8.01 -6.06
C ARG A 212 -13.26 6.90 -5.17
N THR A 213 -12.45 6.47 -4.21
CA THR A 213 -12.89 5.60 -3.12
C THR A 213 -13.70 6.38 -2.09
N LYS A 214 -14.52 5.68 -1.30
CA LYS A 214 -15.15 6.24 -0.10
C LYS A 214 -14.13 6.58 0.99
N SER A 215 -14.42 7.60 1.79
CA SER A 215 -13.53 8.03 2.88
C SER A 215 -13.24 6.96 3.91
N SER A 216 -14.22 6.12 4.23
CA SER A 216 -14.06 5.05 5.22
C SER A 216 -13.07 3.96 4.82
N PHE A 217 -12.63 3.91 3.56
CA PHE A 217 -11.56 3.01 3.12
C PHE A 217 -10.18 3.65 3.28
N TYR A 218 -10.02 4.92 2.91
CA TYR A 218 -8.71 5.58 2.94
C TYR A 218 -8.44 6.36 4.24
N MET A 219 -9.43 6.55 5.11
CA MET A 219 -9.29 7.12 6.46
C MET A 219 -9.68 6.07 7.50
N ILE A 220 -8.76 5.79 8.42
CA ILE A 220 -9.03 5.03 9.64
C ILE A 220 -9.46 6.03 10.72
N THR A 221 -10.65 5.85 11.29
CA THR A 221 -11.23 6.75 12.29
C THR A 221 -11.71 6.01 13.53
N ALA A 222 -11.49 6.60 14.70
CA ALA A 222 -12.14 6.17 15.94
C ALA A 222 -13.65 6.37 15.90
N ALA A 223 -14.35 5.77 16.87
CA ALA A 223 -15.77 6.01 17.08
C ALA A 223 -16.05 7.51 17.24
N ASN A 224 -17.16 7.98 16.66
CA ASN A 224 -17.59 9.40 16.69
C ASN A 224 -16.60 10.39 16.06
N SER A 225 -15.62 9.91 15.31
CA SER A 225 -14.71 10.72 14.50
C SER A 225 -15.09 10.63 13.02
N SER A 226 -14.56 11.54 12.22
CA SER A 226 -14.73 11.54 10.76
C SER A 226 -13.48 12.11 10.10
N GLY A 227 -13.28 11.76 8.84
CA GLY A 227 -12.20 12.32 8.06
C GLY A 227 -12.39 12.11 6.57
N LYS A 228 -11.84 13.05 5.81
CA LYS A 228 -11.80 13.02 4.36
C LYS A 228 -10.55 13.69 3.84
N VAL A 229 -10.20 13.37 2.59
CA VAL A 229 -9.15 14.06 1.85
C VAL A 229 -9.76 15.05 0.88
N GLN A 230 -9.34 16.31 1.00
CA GLN A 230 -9.63 17.35 0.04
C GLN A 230 -8.44 17.47 -0.91
N ILE A 231 -8.61 16.95 -2.13
CA ILE A 231 -7.66 17.12 -3.22
C ILE A 231 -7.82 18.55 -3.73
N LEU A 232 -6.80 19.38 -3.54
CA LEU A 232 -6.79 20.79 -3.96
C LEU A 232 -6.28 20.93 -5.39
N SER A 233 -5.28 20.13 -5.75
CA SER A 233 -4.74 20.04 -7.09
C SER A 233 -4.18 18.64 -7.31
N MET A 234 -4.30 18.14 -8.53
CA MET A 234 -3.65 16.92 -8.97
C MET A 234 -3.04 17.18 -10.34
N LEU A 235 -1.75 16.88 -10.47
CA LEU A 235 -0.97 17.03 -11.69
C LEU A 235 -0.34 15.69 -12.04
N MET A 236 -0.28 15.37 -13.32
CA MET A 236 0.55 14.27 -13.81
C MET A 236 1.80 14.83 -14.47
N TRP A 237 2.96 14.36 -14.04
CA TRP A 237 4.26 14.70 -14.61
C TRP A 237 4.70 13.61 -15.56
N VAL A 238 4.80 13.96 -16.84
CA VAL A 238 5.15 13.01 -17.91
C VAL A 238 6.50 13.40 -18.51
N ARG A 239 7.38 12.40 -18.69
CA ARG A 239 8.65 12.61 -19.38
C ARG A 239 8.44 12.52 -20.89
N LYS A 240 8.84 13.57 -21.61
CA LYS A 240 8.91 13.59 -23.07
C LYS A 240 10.34 13.40 -23.57
N VAL A 241 10.51 12.57 -24.59
CA VAL A 241 11.78 12.22 -25.23
C VAL A 241 11.70 12.60 -26.70
N ARG A 242 12.71 13.32 -27.21
CA ARG A 242 12.83 13.66 -28.62
C ARG A 242 13.89 12.78 -29.27
N PRO A 243 13.52 11.79 -30.11
CA PRO A 243 14.49 11.01 -30.85
C PRO A 243 15.28 11.88 -31.85
N THR A 244 16.45 11.42 -32.27
CA THR A 244 17.16 12.07 -33.39
C THR A 244 16.37 11.87 -34.68
N PRO A 245 16.49 12.77 -35.67
CA PRO A 245 15.77 12.65 -36.94
C PRO A 245 15.98 11.30 -37.65
N THR A 246 17.20 10.75 -37.59
CA THR A 246 17.53 9.44 -38.17
C THR A 246 16.71 8.32 -37.55
N VAL A 247 16.59 8.30 -36.21
CA VAL A 247 15.81 7.30 -35.48
C VAL A 247 14.32 7.49 -35.75
N LEU A 248 13.84 8.74 -35.76
CA LEU A 248 12.45 9.07 -36.05
C LEU A 248 12.02 8.58 -37.44
N ASN A 249 12.83 8.85 -38.47
CA ASN A 249 12.58 8.39 -39.84
C ASN A 249 12.55 6.86 -39.94
N ALA A 250 13.50 6.17 -39.28
CA ALA A 250 13.53 4.71 -39.25
C ALA A 250 12.30 4.12 -38.55
N ILE A 251 11.84 4.72 -37.45
CA ILE A 251 10.62 4.29 -36.76
C ILE A 251 9.39 4.52 -37.66
N ASN A 252 9.26 5.71 -38.26
CA ASN A 252 8.14 6.03 -39.16
C ASN A 252 8.07 5.09 -40.36
N GLN A 253 9.22 4.73 -40.96
CA GLN A 253 9.27 3.74 -42.03
C GLN A 253 8.79 2.36 -41.57
N ARG A 254 9.17 1.90 -40.37
CA ARG A 254 8.71 0.62 -39.82
C ARG A 254 7.23 0.63 -39.45
N LEU A 255 6.72 1.73 -38.90
CA LEU A 255 5.31 1.84 -38.52
C LEU A 255 4.35 1.78 -39.72
N ASN A 256 4.85 2.04 -40.94
CA ASN A 256 4.09 1.83 -42.18
C ASN A 256 3.88 0.35 -42.54
N THR A 257 4.74 -0.55 -42.04
CA THR A 257 4.71 -1.99 -42.37
C THR A 257 4.40 -2.87 -41.17
N GLU A 258 4.70 -2.44 -39.96
CA GLU A 258 4.60 -3.20 -38.72
C GLU A 258 3.93 -2.42 -37.60
N THR A 259 3.23 -3.13 -36.71
CA THR A 259 2.63 -2.53 -35.52
C THR A 259 3.62 -2.42 -34.36
N ALA A 260 3.53 -1.34 -33.60
CA ALA A 260 4.31 -1.17 -32.37
C ALA A 260 3.84 -2.19 -31.30
N LYS A 261 4.77 -3.05 -30.86
CA LYS A 261 4.49 -4.08 -29.84
C LYS A 261 5.01 -3.65 -28.46
N TYR A 262 4.11 -3.54 -27.50
CA TYR A 262 4.41 -3.21 -26.11
C TYR A 262 4.28 -4.46 -25.22
N PRO A 263 5.38 -4.96 -24.62
CA PRO A 263 5.28 -6.05 -23.67
C PRO A 263 4.64 -5.54 -22.38
N LEU A 264 3.60 -6.23 -21.90
CA LEU A 264 2.94 -5.91 -20.63
C LEU A 264 3.13 -7.07 -19.67
N ARG A 265 3.58 -6.75 -18.46
CA ARG A 265 3.50 -7.67 -17.32
C ARG A 265 2.22 -7.32 -16.58
N ARG A 266 1.19 -8.16 -16.70
CA ARG A 266 -0.09 -7.93 -16.03
C ARG A 266 -0.04 -8.33 -14.58
N VAL A 267 -0.56 -7.46 -13.73
CA VAL A 267 -0.85 -7.76 -12.32
C VAL A 267 -2.35 -7.61 -12.11
N GLU A 268 -3.00 -8.74 -11.83
CA GLU A 268 -4.43 -8.86 -11.61
C GLU A 268 -4.70 -9.27 -10.16
N VAL A 269 -5.63 -8.57 -9.51
CA VAL A 269 -6.07 -8.90 -8.14
C VAL A 269 -7.42 -9.58 -8.23
N LYS A 270 -7.52 -10.78 -7.63
CA LYS A 270 -8.78 -11.51 -7.49
C LYS A 270 -9.10 -11.66 -6.01
N THR A 271 -10.38 -11.53 -5.69
CA THR A 271 -10.88 -11.59 -4.31
C THR A 271 -11.84 -12.77 -4.17
N PHE A 272 -11.66 -13.53 -3.10
CA PHE A 272 -12.51 -14.66 -2.78
C PHE A 272 -13.03 -14.50 -1.35
N THR A 273 -14.31 -14.80 -1.13
CA THR A 273 -14.92 -14.70 0.21
C THR A 273 -14.87 -16.05 0.90
N ILE A 274 -14.37 -16.05 2.15
CA ILE A 274 -14.38 -17.21 3.04
C ILE A 274 -15.37 -16.93 4.16
N GLY A 275 -16.42 -17.76 4.27
CA GLY A 275 -17.44 -17.62 5.30
C GLY A 275 -16.91 -17.99 6.68
N ALA A 276 -17.34 -17.28 7.72
CA ALA A 276 -17.01 -17.63 9.10
C ALA A 276 -17.38 -19.09 9.41
N GLY A 277 -16.51 -19.80 10.12
CA GLY A 277 -16.68 -21.23 10.43
C GLY A 277 -16.26 -22.20 9.30
N THR A 278 -15.84 -21.69 8.14
CA THR A 278 -15.31 -22.54 7.05
C THR A 278 -13.94 -23.10 7.44
N GLN A 279 -13.80 -24.42 7.44
CA GLN A 279 -12.55 -25.10 7.79
C GLN A 279 -11.63 -25.34 6.58
N SER A 280 -12.22 -25.48 5.39
CA SER A 280 -11.49 -25.70 4.15
C SER A 280 -12.16 -24.95 3.02
N LYS A 281 -11.37 -24.28 2.21
CA LYS A 281 -11.82 -23.52 1.05
C LYS A 281 -10.91 -23.86 -0.13
N ILE A 282 -11.51 -24.32 -1.21
CA ILE A 282 -10.84 -24.58 -2.49
C ILE A 282 -11.36 -23.56 -3.49
N GLU A 283 -10.45 -22.91 -4.20
CA GLU A 283 -10.77 -21.97 -5.27
C GLU A 283 -10.12 -22.45 -6.56
N ASP A 284 -10.95 -22.90 -7.50
CA ASP A 284 -10.53 -23.36 -8.81
C ASP A 284 -10.51 -22.20 -9.82
N HIS A 285 -9.85 -22.38 -10.95
CA HIS A 285 -9.78 -21.38 -12.03
C HIS A 285 -9.23 -20.01 -11.59
N LEU A 286 -8.22 -20.02 -10.72
CA LEU A 286 -7.51 -18.81 -10.26
C LEU A 286 -7.05 -17.91 -11.41
N TYR A 287 -6.78 -18.47 -12.59
CA TYR A 287 -6.59 -17.75 -13.84
C TYR A 287 -7.05 -18.63 -15.01
N GLN A 288 -7.33 -18.00 -16.16
CA GLN A 288 -7.63 -18.68 -17.41
C GLN A 288 -6.71 -18.13 -18.50
N GLY A 289 -6.14 -19.00 -19.33
CA GLY A 289 -5.20 -18.61 -20.37
C GLY A 289 -3.75 -18.57 -19.88
N GLN A 290 -3.08 -17.42 -19.99
CA GLN A 290 -1.66 -17.32 -19.70
C GLN A 290 -1.38 -17.53 -18.21
N MET A 291 -0.55 -18.52 -17.89
CA MET A 291 -0.13 -18.80 -16.52
C MET A 291 0.64 -17.61 -15.93
N PRO A 292 0.26 -17.11 -14.74
CA PRO A 292 1.01 -16.08 -14.05
C PRO A 292 2.37 -16.64 -13.63
N LYS A 293 3.41 -15.81 -13.68
CA LYS A 293 4.73 -16.21 -13.16
C LYS A 293 4.75 -16.35 -11.64
N ARG A 294 3.85 -15.63 -10.94
CA ARG A 294 3.78 -15.56 -9.49
C ARG A 294 2.34 -15.31 -9.04
N ILE A 295 1.96 -15.90 -7.92
CA ILE A 295 0.76 -15.56 -7.17
C ILE A 295 1.18 -15.10 -5.77
N VAL A 296 0.52 -14.06 -5.29
CA VAL A 296 0.62 -13.60 -3.91
C VAL A 296 -0.76 -13.80 -3.28
N VAL A 297 -0.81 -14.52 -2.17
CA VAL A 297 -2.04 -14.80 -1.42
C VAL A 297 -1.97 -14.09 -0.08
N GLY A 298 -3.04 -13.39 0.28
CA GLY A 298 -3.20 -12.74 1.58
C GLY A 298 -4.66 -12.79 2.01
N LEU A 299 -4.90 -12.79 3.32
CA LEU A 299 -6.25 -12.77 3.90
C LEU A 299 -6.45 -11.46 4.63
N VAL A 300 -7.58 -10.80 4.37
CA VAL A 300 -7.98 -9.57 5.06
C VAL A 300 -9.38 -9.75 5.62
N ALA A 301 -9.68 -9.09 6.73
CA ALA A 301 -11.04 -9.10 7.26
C ALA A 301 -12.01 -8.44 6.28
N ASN A 302 -13.20 -9.01 6.13
CA ASN A 302 -14.25 -8.46 5.25
C ASN A 302 -14.61 -7.01 5.62
N ASP A 303 -14.58 -6.67 6.92
CA ASP A 303 -14.80 -5.30 7.39
C ASP A 303 -13.71 -4.33 6.88
N GLY A 304 -12.44 -4.74 6.89
CA GLY A 304 -11.33 -3.95 6.35
C GLY A 304 -11.44 -3.80 4.83
N PHE A 305 -11.70 -4.89 4.12
CA PHE A 305 -11.91 -4.88 2.66
C PHE A 305 -13.04 -3.94 2.24
N ASN A 306 -14.16 -3.99 2.96
CA ASN A 306 -15.30 -3.11 2.72
C ASN A 306 -15.12 -1.71 3.32
N GLY A 307 -13.95 -1.33 3.85
CA GLY A 307 -13.68 0.00 4.38
C GLY A 307 -14.61 0.39 5.53
N ILE A 308 -14.71 -0.46 6.56
CA ILE A 308 -15.29 -0.09 7.85
C ILE A 308 -14.30 0.86 8.55
N PRO A 309 -14.74 2.02 9.10
CA PRO A 309 -13.81 3.08 9.47
C PRO A 309 -12.76 2.74 10.52
N ASN A 310 -13.00 1.75 11.38
CA ASN A 310 -12.05 1.35 12.43
C ASN A 310 -11.22 0.10 12.08
N ARG A 311 -11.22 -0.32 10.81
CA ARG A 311 -10.50 -1.49 10.32
C ARG A 311 -9.50 -1.10 9.25
N ASN A 312 -8.29 -1.64 9.34
CA ASN A 312 -7.26 -1.38 8.35
C ASN A 312 -7.45 -2.31 7.13
N PRO A 313 -7.63 -1.77 5.91
CA PRO A 313 -7.82 -2.59 4.71
C PRO A 313 -6.57 -3.41 4.35
N PHE A 314 -5.39 -3.02 4.84
CA PHE A 314 -4.11 -3.65 4.53
C PHE A 314 -3.55 -4.49 5.70
N ASN A 315 -4.38 -4.85 6.68
CA ASN A 315 -4.04 -5.80 7.73
C ASN A 315 -4.18 -7.24 7.19
N PHE A 316 -3.07 -7.80 6.70
CA PHE A 316 -3.01 -9.16 6.17
C PHE A 316 -2.82 -10.17 7.30
N GLN A 317 -3.91 -10.83 7.65
CA GLN A 317 -4.01 -11.71 8.80
C GLN A 317 -3.55 -13.12 8.47
N ASN A 318 -2.96 -13.81 9.45
CA ASN A 318 -2.70 -15.24 9.34
C ASN A 318 -3.99 -16.08 9.37
N ALA A 319 -5.08 -15.54 9.94
CA ALA A 319 -6.40 -16.14 10.09
C ALA A 319 -6.40 -17.60 10.65
N GLY A 320 -5.34 -18.00 11.37
CA GLY A 320 -5.18 -19.37 11.85
C GLY A 320 -5.06 -20.42 10.73
N VAL A 321 -4.61 -20.04 9.53
CA VAL A 321 -4.39 -20.96 8.40
C VAL A 321 -3.47 -22.09 8.86
N LYS A 322 -3.91 -23.35 8.70
CA LYS A 322 -3.14 -24.56 9.04
C LYS A 322 -2.50 -25.24 7.85
N LYS A 323 -3.05 -25.02 6.65
CA LYS A 323 -2.58 -25.64 5.41
C LYS A 323 -2.88 -24.72 4.23
N LEU A 324 -1.87 -24.44 3.42
CA LEU A 324 -2.00 -23.77 2.12
C LEU A 324 -1.33 -24.64 1.05
N GLU A 325 -2.08 -24.94 0.00
CA GLU A 325 -1.69 -25.84 -1.09
C GLU A 325 -2.09 -25.23 -2.43
N ILE A 326 -1.21 -25.31 -3.41
CA ILE A 326 -1.46 -24.88 -4.78
C ILE A 326 -1.24 -26.05 -5.72
N SER A 327 -2.22 -26.27 -6.60
CA SER A 327 -2.16 -27.23 -7.69
C SER A 327 -2.21 -26.54 -9.05
N ILE A 328 -1.55 -27.13 -10.04
CA ILE A 328 -1.68 -26.78 -11.45
C ILE A 328 -2.17 -28.04 -12.16
N ASN A 329 -3.29 -27.96 -12.88
CA ASN A 329 -3.85 -29.08 -13.65
C ASN A 329 -4.04 -30.36 -12.81
N GLY A 330 -4.36 -30.22 -11.52
CA GLY A 330 -4.55 -31.35 -10.60
C GLY A 330 -3.26 -31.89 -9.96
N GLU A 331 -2.07 -31.45 -10.40
CA GLU A 331 -0.80 -31.80 -9.77
C GLU A 331 -0.36 -30.73 -8.77
N THR A 332 0.11 -31.16 -7.60
CA THR A 332 0.58 -30.26 -6.56
C THR A 332 1.92 -29.64 -6.96
N MET A 333 2.04 -28.31 -6.84
CA MET A 333 3.28 -27.62 -7.22
C MET A 333 4.43 -27.93 -6.28
N THR A 334 4.14 -28.00 -4.99
CA THR A 334 5.12 -28.25 -3.93
C THR A 334 4.94 -29.67 -3.43
N THR A 335 6.03 -30.43 -3.34
CA THR A 335 6.04 -31.79 -2.75
C THR A 335 5.48 -31.83 -1.32
N ARG A 336 5.59 -30.71 -0.59
CA ARG A 336 4.95 -30.53 0.71
C ARG A 336 4.20 -29.20 0.75
N PRO A 337 2.91 -29.17 1.13
CA PRO A 337 2.14 -27.94 1.31
C PRO A 337 2.76 -27.05 2.40
N ASN A 338 2.35 -25.78 2.46
CA ASN A 338 2.69 -24.91 3.58
C ASN A 338 1.78 -25.26 4.76
N GLU A 339 2.37 -25.71 5.87
CA GLU A 339 1.65 -26.12 7.08
C GLU A 339 2.13 -25.29 8.28
N PRO A 340 1.81 -23.98 8.34
CA PRO A 340 2.24 -23.15 9.45
C PRO A 340 1.47 -23.47 10.73
N ASP A 341 2.17 -23.44 11.87
CA ASP A 341 1.55 -23.29 13.18
C ASP A 341 1.89 -21.90 13.73
N PHE A 342 0.91 -20.98 13.62
CA PHE A 342 1.09 -19.63 14.13
C PHE A 342 1.00 -19.55 15.66
N ALA A 343 0.36 -20.52 16.33
CA ALA A 343 0.26 -20.52 17.79
C ALA A 343 1.62 -20.85 18.42
N ASP A 344 2.27 -21.90 17.92
CA ASP A 344 3.56 -22.39 18.44
C ASP A 344 4.78 -21.76 17.76
N ASN A 345 4.57 -20.72 16.95
CA ASN A 345 5.59 -20.03 16.17
C ASN A 345 6.34 -20.89 15.13
N LEU A 346 5.71 -21.96 14.63
CA LEU A 346 6.25 -22.85 13.60
C LEU A 346 5.74 -22.45 12.20
N TYR A 347 6.08 -21.24 11.75
CA TYR A 347 5.62 -20.69 10.45
C TYR A 347 6.77 -20.19 9.55
N LEU A 348 8.02 -20.49 9.90
CA LEU A 348 9.21 -20.00 9.19
C LEU A 348 9.19 -20.32 7.68
N ARG A 349 8.69 -21.50 7.29
CA ARG A 349 8.57 -21.87 5.87
C ARG A 349 7.55 -21.01 5.11
N SER A 350 6.44 -20.65 5.76
CA SER A 350 5.47 -19.72 5.19
C SER A 350 6.06 -18.32 5.02
N TYR A 351 6.83 -17.85 6.01
CA TYR A 351 7.59 -16.60 5.87
C TYR A 351 8.61 -16.65 4.72
N LEU A 352 9.38 -17.74 4.63
CA LEU A 352 10.38 -17.91 3.57
C LEU A 352 9.76 -17.92 2.16
N SER A 353 8.48 -18.27 2.04
CA SER A 353 7.76 -18.19 0.76
C SER A 353 7.78 -16.78 0.16
N LEU A 354 7.85 -15.71 0.97
CA LEU A 354 8.03 -14.35 0.47
C LEU A 354 9.27 -14.24 -0.42
N TYR A 355 10.42 -14.65 0.10
CA TYR A 355 11.70 -14.55 -0.62
C TYR A 355 11.76 -15.49 -1.81
N GLN A 356 11.33 -16.75 -1.62
CA GLN A 356 11.30 -17.75 -2.69
C GLN A 356 10.38 -17.33 -3.83
N GLY A 357 9.16 -16.93 -3.50
CA GLY A 357 8.18 -16.47 -4.46
C GLY A 357 8.63 -15.21 -5.21
N LEU A 358 9.31 -14.29 -4.52
CA LEU A 358 9.85 -13.07 -5.13
C LEU A 358 11.09 -13.32 -6.01
N GLY A 359 11.69 -14.51 -5.96
CA GLY A 359 12.93 -14.84 -6.67
C GLY A 359 14.14 -14.18 -6.03
N LYS A 360 14.11 -14.04 -4.70
CA LYS A 360 15.01 -13.21 -3.89
C LYS A 360 15.61 -13.99 -2.72
N LEU A 361 15.58 -15.31 -2.81
CA LEU A 361 16.26 -16.16 -1.85
C LEU A 361 17.77 -16.03 -2.06
N VAL A 362 18.52 -15.66 -1.02
CA VAL A 362 19.99 -15.44 -1.05
C VAL A 362 20.43 -14.15 -1.76
N ASP A 363 19.49 -13.34 -2.27
CA ASP A 363 19.80 -11.98 -2.74
C ASP A 363 20.01 -11.04 -1.53
N ASP A 364 20.85 -10.02 -1.69
CA ASP A 364 21.03 -8.91 -0.73
C ASP A 364 19.81 -7.95 -0.69
N TRP A 365 18.79 -8.26 -1.49
CA TRP A 365 17.51 -7.56 -1.56
C TRP A 365 16.48 -8.31 -0.72
N ALA A 366 15.71 -7.59 0.12
CA ALA A 366 14.63 -8.15 0.91
C ALA A 366 13.41 -7.23 0.96
N PRO A 367 12.17 -7.78 0.94
CA PRO A 367 11.00 -6.98 1.27
C PRO A 367 11.08 -6.57 2.75
N ASP A 368 10.59 -5.37 3.07
CA ASP A 368 10.56 -4.83 4.44
C ASP A 368 9.45 -5.47 5.28
N VAL A 369 9.58 -6.77 5.53
CA VAL A 369 8.71 -7.56 6.42
C VAL A 369 9.58 -8.54 7.18
N THR A 370 9.65 -8.41 8.50
CA THR A 370 10.35 -9.35 9.38
C THR A 370 9.50 -10.57 9.73
N LEU A 371 10.12 -11.62 10.28
CA LEU A 371 9.40 -12.82 10.72
C LEU A 371 8.29 -12.51 11.75
N GLY A 372 8.55 -11.62 12.70
CA GLY A 372 7.57 -11.23 13.72
C GLY A 372 6.42 -10.40 13.14
N GLU A 373 6.71 -9.52 12.18
CA GLU A 373 5.70 -8.72 11.49
C GLU A 373 4.81 -9.59 10.60
N TYR A 374 5.39 -10.60 9.95
CA TYR A 374 4.69 -11.56 9.10
C TYR A 374 3.50 -12.20 9.81
N LYS A 375 3.70 -12.72 11.02
CA LYS A 375 2.62 -13.35 11.82
C LYS A 375 1.51 -12.37 12.21
N ASN A 376 1.82 -11.09 12.33
CA ASN A 376 1.03 -10.11 13.07
C ASN A 376 0.43 -9.00 12.17
N GLY A 377 0.11 -9.27 10.90
CA GLY A 377 -0.56 -8.30 10.02
C GLY A 377 0.09 -8.12 8.65
N TYR A 378 1.19 -8.82 8.39
CA TYR A 378 1.86 -8.86 7.09
C TYR A 378 1.94 -10.29 6.53
N THR A 379 0.94 -11.14 6.82
CA THR A 379 0.94 -12.54 6.38
C THR A 379 0.59 -12.66 4.90
N LEU A 380 1.60 -12.88 4.07
CA LEU A 380 1.46 -13.05 2.61
C LEU A 380 2.20 -14.31 2.16
N TRP A 381 1.59 -15.16 1.35
CA TRP A 381 2.29 -16.29 0.71
C TRP A 381 2.62 -15.92 -0.73
N CYS A 382 3.91 -15.91 -1.07
CA CYS A 382 4.35 -15.69 -2.44
C CYS A 382 4.75 -17.04 -3.06
N ILE A 383 4.17 -17.38 -4.20
CA ILE A 383 4.42 -18.65 -4.88
C ILE A 383 4.80 -18.35 -6.32
N HIS A 384 5.96 -18.85 -6.73
CA HIS A 384 6.50 -18.70 -8.08
C HIS A 384 6.17 -19.95 -8.90
N PHE A 385 5.65 -19.76 -10.10
CA PHE A 385 5.22 -20.84 -10.99
C PHE A 385 6.30 -21.30 -11.95
N THR A 386 7.31 -20.47 -12.17
CA THR A 386 8.40 -20.78 -13.09
C THR A 386 9.36 -21.76 -12.41
N LYS A 387 9.45 -22.99 -12.94
CA LYS A 387 10.64 -23.83 -12.78
C LYS A 387 11.79 -23.10 -13.46
N ASP A 388 12.95 -23.03 -12.82
CA ASP A 388 14.17 -22.56 -13.46
C ASP A 388 14.36 -23.38 -14.75
N GLN A 389 14.17 -22.73 -15.90
CA GLN A 389 14.54 -23.23 -17.21
C GLN A 389 15.74 -22.44 -17.70
#